data_AF-A0A7S2ZEW5-F1
#
_entry.id   AF-A0A7S2ZEW5-F1
#
_cell.length_a   1.000
_cell.length_b   1.000
_cell.length_c   1.000
_cell.angle_alpha   90.00
_cell.angle_beta   90.00
_cell.angle_gamma   90.00
#
_symmetry.space_group_name_H-M   'P 1'
#
loop_
_entity.id
_entity.type
_entity.pdbx_description
1 polymer ?
#
loop_
_entity_poly.entity_id
_entity_poly.type
_entity_poly.pdbx_seq_one_letter_code
_entity_poly.pdbx_strand_id
1 'polypeptide(L)'
;MASCPLGYGSGKAKDHPMACASCHGIAFEPTYALVCKCIYCNACVGDVRDCYSCGRDIEGSEPAPEFQEKINVFLSAHGPKEGRELGMFWLEQAVKHEKKGNFMAADARYIQALEAFREDGKNSKQEIAICMSKQAEIRWQRLSDVESGREMFKEAVRQLISETNPENVDFTTLAVTYMKWGALEHSIANLRAAAELFKCATEARENAFVKGMCDGEDVVASRFALANVRVDLGENKAAEELFRELLETLPQGDQLTARGNAMRQMAEERLRDIHTSSTELNPR
;
A
#
# COMPACT_ATOMS: atom_id res chain seq x y z
N MET A 1 0.65 16.44 31.60
CA MET A 1 -0.31 16.21 30.48
C MET A 1 -1.49 15.44 31.04
N ALA A 2 -2.70 15.98 30.95
CA ALA A 2 -3.89 15.28 31.45
C ALA A 2 -4.18 14.08 30.54
N SER A 3 -4.03 12.87 31.06
CA SER A 3 -4.45 11.64 30.39
C SER A 3 -5.97 11.60 30.34
N CYS A 4 -6.54 11.41 29.15
CA CYS A 4 -7.98 11.22 29.01
C CYS A 4 -8.42 10.02 29.87
N PRO A 5 -9.47 10.14 30.71
CA PRO A 5 -9.97 9.02 31.51
C PRO A 5 -10.49 7.84 30.65
N LEU A 6 -10.71 8.07 29.35
CA LEU A 6 -11.04 7.04 28.37
C LEU A 6 -9.81 6.47 27.64
N GLY A 7 -8.59 6.78 28.09
CA GLY A 7 -7.34 6.24 27.55
C GLY A 7 -6.79 6.92 26.30
N TYR A 8 -7.46 7.96 25.78
CA TYR A 8 -7.02 8.70 24.59
C TYR A 8 -5.69 9.43 24.82
N GLY A 9 -4.76 9.30 23.87
CA GLY A 9 -3.41 9.90 23.92
C GLY A 9 -2.36 9.12 24.73
N SER A 10 -2.72 8.01 25.36
CA SER A 10 -1.80 7.25 26.23
C SER A 10 -0.95 6.16 25.52
N GLY A 11 -1.15 5.97 24.21
CA GLY A 11 -0.49 4.90 23.44
C GLY A 11 -0.83 3.46 23.88
N LYS A 12 -1.75 3.28 24.85
CA LYS A 12 -2.04 1.98 25.49
C LYS A 12 -3.46 1.44 25.27
N ALA A 13 -4.41 2.24 24.79
CA ALA A 13 -5.75 1.75 24.51
C ALA A 13 -5.78 1.07 23.13
N LYS A 14 -5.72 -0.28 23.12
CA LYS A 14 -5.88 -1.08 21.90
C LYS A 14 -7.28 -0.96 21.29
N ASP A 15 -8.27 -0.60 22.11
CA ASP A 15 -9.67 -0.41 21.72
C ASP A 15 -10.20 0.88 22.32
N HIS A 16 -10.63 1.82 21.47
CA HIS A 16 -11.35 3.01 21.91
C HIS A 16 -12.87 2.77 21.80
N PRO A 17 -13.72 3.50 22.53
CA PRO A 17 -15.16 3.22 22.59
C PRO A 17 -15.92 3.30 21.26
N MET A 18 -15.28 3.91 20.24
CA MET A 18 -15.82 4.12 18.89
C MET A 18 -15.26 3.12 17.86
N ALA A 19 -14.50 2.12 18.32
CA ALA A 19 -13.83 1.16 17.45
C ALA A 19 -14.80 0.09 16.96
N CYS A 20 -14.65 -0.31 15.70
CA CYS A 20 -15.23 -1.54 15.19
C CYS A 20 -14.58 -2.75 15.88
N ALA A 21 -15.40 -3.67 16.36
CA ALA A 21 -14.95 -4.88 17.07
C ALA A 21 -14.06 -5.82 16.23
N SER A 22 -14.07 -5.69 14.89
CA SER A 22 -13.26 -6.51 13.99
C SER A 22 -11.97 -5.83 13.55
N CYS A 23 -12.06 -4.56 13.11
CA CYS A 23 -10.91 -3.86 12.53
C CYS A 23 -10.14 -2.95 13.51
N HIS A 24 -10.71 -2.68 14.69
CA HIS A 24 -10.13 -1.79 15.70
C HIS A 24 -9.84 -0.35 15.21
N GLY A 25 -10.39 0.01 14.04
CA GLY A 25 -10.47 1.38 13.54
C GLY A 25 -11.78 2.01 13.97
N ILE A 26 -11.85 3.34 13.92
CA ILE A 26 -13.09 4.09 14.10
C ILE A 26 -14.12 3.55 13.11
N ALA A 27 -15.25 3.10 13.64
CA ALA A 27 -16.28 2.48 12.84
C ALA A 27 -16.69 3.40 11.68
N PHE A 28 -16.82 2.80 10.50
CA PHE A 28 -17.24 3.45 9.27
C PHE A 28 -18.57 2.83 8.87
N GLU A 29 -19.59 3.67 8.68
CA GLU A 29 -20.98 3.22 8.57
C GLU A 29 -21.32 2.24 9.71
N PRO A 30 -21.30 2.72 10.96
CA PRO A 30 -21.42 1.84 12.12
C PRO A 30 -22.73 1.05 12.05
N THR A 31 -22.62 -0.21 12.41
CA THR A 31 -23.70 -1.19 12.33
C THR A 31 -23.70 -2.00 13.62
N TYR A 32 -24.90 -2.23 14.17
CA TYR A 32 -25.09 -3.14 15.30
C TYR A 32 -25.21 -4.57 14.78
N ALA A 33 -24.50 -5.50 15.42
CA ALA A 33 -24.89 -6.90 15.35
C ALA A 33 -26.21 -7.10 16.10
N LEU A 34 -27.18 -7.76 15.47
CA LEU A 34 -28.44 -8.12 16.12
C LEU A 34 -28.17 -9.01 17.34
N VAL A 35 -29.12 -9.02 18.29
CA VAL A 35 -29.03 -9.67 19.61
C VAL A 35 -28.04 -9.02 20.59
N CYS A 36 -26.77 -8.82 20.22
CA CYS A 36 -25.74 -8.33 21.15
C CYS A 36 -25.49 -6.82 21.12
N LYS A 37 -25.91 -6.13 20.06
CA LYS A 37 -25.73 -4.67 19.86
C LYS A 37 -24.25 -4.21 19.92
N CYS A 38 -23.30 -5.12 19.71
CA CYS A 38 -21.90 -4.75 19.54
C CYS A 38 -21.68 -4.05 18.20
N ILE A 39 -20.73 -3.12 18.15
CA ILE A 39 -20.51 -2.22 17.01
C ILE A 39 -19.45 -2.76 16.05
N TYR A 40 -19.77 -2.70 14.76
CA TYR A 40 -18.88 -3.01 13.66
C TYR A 40 -18.94 -1.89 12.60
N CYS A 41 -17.98 -1.88 11.68
CA CYS A 41 -18.21 -1.26 10.38
C CYS A 41 -19.23 -2.11 9.61
N ASN A 42 -20.05 -1.48 8.77
CA ASN A 42 -20.99 -2.17 7.88
C ASN A 42 -20.33 -3.30 7.07
N ALA A 43 -19.21 -3.01 6.40
CA ALA A 43 -18.49 -4.05 5.66
C ALA A 43 -17.89 -5.15 6.57
N CYS A 44 -17.46 -4.81 7.79
CA CYS A 44 -16.80 -5.78 8.67
C CYS A 44 -17.76 -6.78 9.32
N VAL A 45 -19.04 -6.43 9.51
CA VAL A 45 -20.01 -7.35 10.14
C VAL A 45 -20.43 -8.47 9.19
N GLY A 46 -20.36 -8.25 7.88
CA GLY A 46 -20.72 -9.26 6.87
C GLY A 46 -19.81 -10.49 6.85
N ASP A 47 -18.56 -10.34 7.30
CA ASP A 47 -17.54 -11.39 7.27
C ASP A 47 -17.42 -12.17 8.59
N VAL A 48 -18.24 -11.86 9.60
CA VAL A 48 -18.13 -12.44 10.95
C VAL A 48 -19.38 -13.23 11.31
N ARG A 49 -19.17 -14.45 11.83
CA ARG A 49 -20.25 -15.30 12.35
C ARG A 49 -20.44 -15.13 13.85
N ASP A 50 -19.34 -15.01 14.57
CA ASP A 50 -19.35 -14.84 16.02
C ASP A 50 -18.88 -13.42 16.35
N CYS A 51 -19.55 -12.80 17.31
CA CYS A 51 -19.22 -11.46 17.73
C CYS A 51 -17.87 -11.45 18.46
N TYR A 52 -16.85 -10.79 17.90
CA TYR A 52 -15.52 -10.67 18.52
C TYR A 52 -15.52 -9.98 19.89
N SER A 53 -16.54 -9.19 20.21
CA SER A 53 -16.65 -8.55 21.52
C SER A 53 -17.25 -9.44 22.61
N CYS A 54 -18.20 -10.34 22.28
CA CYS A 54 -18.95 -11.07 23.30
C CYS A 54 -19.13 -12.58 23.04
N GLY A 55 -18.67 -13.09 21.90
CA GLY A 55 -18.73 -14.51 21.52
C GLY A 55 -20.12 -15.01 21.12
N ARG A 56 -21.14 -14.14 21.01
CA ARG A 56 -22.47 -14.53 20.54
C ARG A 56 -22.53 -14.59 19.02
N ASP A 57 -23.30 -15.53 18.51
CA ASP A 57 -23.61 -15.64 17.08
C ASP A 57 -24.27 -14.35 16.56
N ILE A 58 -23.87 -13.94 15.37
CA ILE A 58 -24.43 -12.80 14.65
C ILE A 58 -25.53 -13.32 13.73
N GLU A 59 -26.78 -13.15 14.16
CA GLU A 59 -27.98 -13.55 13.40
C GLU A 59 -28.36 -12.53 12.30
N GLY A 60 -27.72 -11.36 12.32
CA GLY A 60 -27.90 -10.29 11.35
C GLY A 60 -27.36 -8.97 11.87
N SER A 61 -27.63 -7.89 11.15
CA SER A 61 -27.12 -6.57 11.50
C SER A 61 -28.05 -5.43 11.07
N GLU A 62 -27.97 -4.29 11.75
CA GLU A 62 -28.74 -3.09 11.41
C GLU A 62 -27.89 -1.82 11.52
N PRO A 63 -28.11 -0.79 10.66
CA PRO A 63 -27.40 0.47 10.75
C PRO A 63 -27.52 1.12 12.13
N ALA A 64 -26.45 1.76 12.59
CA ALA A 64 -26.36 2.44 13.89
C ALA A 64 -26.16 3.96 13.72
N PRO A 65 -27.12 4.70 13.15
CA PRO A 65 -26.96 6.13 12.87
C PRO A 65 -26.72 6.96 14.15
N GLU A 66 -27.35 6.62 15.27
CA GLU A 66 -27.07 7.32 16.53
C GLU A 66 -25.66 7.04 17.06
N PHE A 67 -25.04 5.92 16.67
CA PHE A 67 -23.65 5.65 16.99
C PHE A 67 -22.72 6.48 16.10
N GLN A 68 -23.06 6.68 14.82
CA GLN A 68 -22.31 7.61 13.96
C GLN A 68 -22.29 9.02 14.55
N GLU A 69 -23.40 9.49 15.13
CA GLU A 69 -23.43 10.79 15.79
C GLU A 69 -22.53 10.83 17.04
N LYS A 70 -22.48 9.75 17.83
CA LYS A 70 -21.53 9.63 18.94
C LYS A 70 -20.07 9.67 18.47
N ILE A 71 -19.77 9.05 17.33
CA ILE A 71 -18.44 9.14 16.71
C ILE A 71 -18.13 10.60 16.36
N ASN A 72 -19.07 11.31 15.71
CA ASN A 72 -18.87 12.70 15.32
C ASN A 72 -18.62 13.59 16.52
N VAL A 73 -19.42 13.46 17.59
CA VAL A 73 -19.22 14.18 18.86
C VAL A 73 -17.89 13.82 19.51
N PHE A 74 -17.52 12.53 19.50
CA PHE A 74 -16.23 12.10 20.05
C PHE A 74 -15.05 12.72 19.29
N LEU A 75 -15.10 12.74 17.96
CA LEU A 75 -14.06 13.34 17.12
C LEU A 75 -14.00 14.87 17.26
N SER A 76 -15.15 15.54 17.39
CA SER A 76 -15.19 16.98 17.65
C SER A 76 -14.66 17.33 19.04
N ALA A 77 -14.81 16.47 20.04
CA ALA A 77 -14.28 16.69 21.39
C ALA A 77 -12.80 16.30 21.53
N HIS A 78 -12.37 15.19 20.91
CA HIS A 78 -11.08 14.55 21.21
C HIS A 78 -10.16 14.35 20.00
N GLY A 79 -10.71 14.39 18.78
CA GLY A 79 -9.91 14.26 17.57
C GLY A 79 -8.99 15.46 17.34
N PRO A 80 -7.85 15.28 16.66
CA PRO A 80 -7.11 16.41 16.10
C PRO A 80 -8.03 17.26 15.21
N LYS A 81 -7.75 18.56 15.13
CA LYS A 81 -8.68 19.51 14.48
C LYS A 81 -8.27 19.90 13.08
N GLU A 82 -6.98 19.96 12.80
CA GLU A 82 -6.46 20.45 11.52
C GLU A 82 -5.00 20.02 11.31
N GLY A 83 -4.50 20.28 10.10
CA GLY A 83 -3.10 20.14 9.73
C GLY A 83 -2.57 18.71 9.73
N ARG A 84 -1.25 18.57 9.85
CA ARG A 84 -0.55 17.29 9.76
C ARG A 84 -1.02 16.25 10.78
N GLU A 85 -1.34 16.64 12.01
CA GLU A 85 -1.82 15.70 13.04
C GLU A 85 -3.17 15.08 12.67
N LEU A 86 -4.08 15.86 12.09
CA LEU A 86 -5.35 15.37 11.58
C LEU A 86 -5.13 14.41 10.40
N GLY A 87 -4.23 14.76 9.48
CA GLY A 87 -3.87 13.90 8.36
C GLY A 87 -3.30 12.55 8.82
N MET A 88 -2.38 12.56 9.77
CA MET A 88 -1.78 11.35 10.33
C MET A 88 -2.81 10.48 11.03
N PHE A 89 -3.71 11.09 11.81
CA PHE A 89 -4.81 10.37 12.45
C PHE A 89 -5.68 9.62 11.44
N TRP A 90 -6.07 10.27 10.35
CA TRP A 90 -6.89 9.62 9.32
C TRP A 90 -6.12 8.56 8.53
N LEU A 91 -4.84 8.80 8.23
CA LEU A 91 -3.96 7.82 7.61
C LEU A 91 -3.88 6.54 8.46
N GLU A 92 -3.72 6.66 9.79
CA GLU A 92 -3.72 5.50 10.68
C GLU A 92 -5.05 4.73 10.64
N GLN A 93 -6.19 5.42 10.59
CA GLN A 93 -7.49 4.76 10.45
C GLN A 93 -7.61 4.06 9.10
N ALA A 94 -7.15 4.67 8.01
CA ALA A 94 -7.17 4.09 6.68
C ALA A 94 -6.39 2.77 6.62
N VAL A 95 -5.17 2.77 7.17
CA VAL A 95 -4.31 1.57 7.25
C VAL A 95 -4.95 0.45 8.08
N LYS A 96 -5.66 0.77 9.17
CA LYS A 96 -6.39 -0.25 9.95
C LYS A 96 -7.52 -0.91 9.15
N HIS A 97 -8.30 -0.11 8.42
CA HIS A 97 -9.37 -0.63 7.56
C HIS A 97 -8.80 -1.46 6.39
N GLU A 98 -7.73 -0.97 5.76
CA GLU A 98 -7.03 -1.66 4.66
C GLU A 98 -6.53 -3.05 5.09
N LYS A 99 -5.85 -3.13 6.25
CA LYS A 99 -5.35 -4.40 6.81
C LYS A 99 -6.43 -5.45 7.06
N LYS A 100 -7.67 -5.01 7.19
CA LYS A 100 -8.84 -5.86 7.47
C LYS A 100 -9.69 -6.09 6.23
N GLY A 101 -9.25 -5.62 5.06
CA GLY A 101 -9.97 -5.77 3.80
C GLY A 101 -11.16 -4.84 3.63
N ASN A 102 -11.38 -3.89 4.55
CA ASN A 102 -12.45 -2.90 4.42
C ASN A 102 -12.00 -1.75 3.53
N PHE A 103 -11.92 -2.01 2.23
CA PHE A 103 -11.35 -1.10 1.25
C PHE A 103 -12.19 0.16 1.01
N MET A 104 -13.51 0.08 1.18
CA MET A 104 -14.39 1.25 1.10
C MET A 104 -14.12 2.24 2.25
N ALA A 105 -14.06 1.73 3.49
CA ALA A 105 -13.71 2.57 4.63
C ALA A 105 -12.27 3.11 4.50
N ALA A 106 -11.33 2.28 4.05
CA ALA A 106 -9.96 2.71 3.82
C ALA A 106 -9.86 3.85 2.80
N ASP A 107 -10.51 3.74 1.63
CA ASP A 107 -10.54 4.80 0.61
C ASP A 107 -11.12 6.10 1.20
N ALA A 108 -12.26 6.01 1.91
CA ALA A 108 -12.88 7.17 2.54
C ALA A 108 -11.95 7.85 3.56
N ARG A 109 -11.20 7.07 4.37
CA ARG A 109 -10.23 7.63 5.34
C ARG A 109 -8.99 8.22 4.65
N TYR A 110 -8.53 7.65 3.54
CA TYR A 110 -7.44 8.25 2.75
C TYR A 110 -7.84 9.62 2.17
N ILE A 111 -9.10 9.79 1.74
CA ILE A 111 -9.62 11.10 1.31
C ILE A 111 -9.48 12.12 2.44
N GLN A 112 -9.96 11.79 3.65
CA GLN A 112 -9.88 12.68 4.81
C GLN A 112 -8.43 13.00 5.20
N ALA A 113 -7.52 12.02 5.09
CA ALA A 113 -6.11 12.23 5.35
C ALA A 113 -5.49 13.21 4.33
N LEU A 114 -5.78 13.02 3.04
CA LEU A 114 -5.27 13.87 1.97
C LEU A 114 -5.79 15.31 2.05
N GLU A 115 -7.06 15.49 2.41
CA GLU A 115 -7.64 16.82 2.65
C GLU A 115 -6.85 17.56 3.75
N ALA A 116 -6.68 16.92 4.92
CA ALA A 116 -5.94 17.50 6.02
C ALA A 116 -4.46 17.79 5.69
N PHE A 117 -3.77 16.89 4.98
CA PHE A 117 -2.39 17.12 4.56
C PHE A 117 -2.25 18.24 3.52
N ARG A 118 -3.23 18.41 2.63
CA ARG A 118 -3.22 19.50 1.64
C ARG A 118 -3.44 20.86 2.30
N GLU A 119 -4.28 20.92 3.33
CA GLU A 119 -4.48 22.12 4.14
C GLU A 119 -3.22 22.49 4.93
N ASP A 120 -2.47 21.50 5.44
CA ASP A 120 -1.17 21.69 6.11
C ASP A 120 -0.09 22.24 5.16
N GLY A 121 -0.20 21.96 3.86
CA GLY A 121 0.66 22.49 2.82
C GLY A 121 2.00 21.77 2.71
N LYS A 122 3.10 22.55 2.67
CA LYS A 122 4.44 22.03 2.26
C LYS A 122 5.02 20.98 3.21
N ASN A 123 4.60 20.92 4.47
CA ASN A 123 5.17 20.03 5.47
C ASN A 123 4.67 18.59 5.38
N SER A 124 3.78 18.29 4.43
CA SER A 124 3.12 16.98 4.31
C SER A 124 3.29 16.32 2.94
N LYS A 125 4.24 16.76 2.09
CA LYS A 125 4.41 16.20 0.73
C LYS A 125 4.64 14.69 0.70
N GLN A 126 5.48 14.19 1.61
CA GLN A 126 5.79 12.76 1.71
C GLN A 126 4.54 11.98 2.14
N GLU A 127 3.82 12.46 3.14
CA GLU A 127 2.56 11.88 3.61
C GLU A 127 1.48 11.90 2.53
N ILE A 128 1.36 12.98 1.75
CA ILE A 128 0.45 13.07 0.59
C ILE A 128 0.79 11.98 -0.42
N ALA A 129 2.07 11.80 -0.76
CA ALA A 129 2.50 10.79 -1.71
C ALA A 129 2.21 9.36 -1.23
N ILE A 130 2.46 9.07 0.06
CA ILE A 130 2.14 7.78 0.67
C ILE A 130 0.63 7.51 0.62
N CYS A 131 -0.20 8.48 1.04
CA CYS A 131 -1.65 8.37 1.00
C CYS A 131 -2.15 8.13 -0.43
N MET A 132 -1.69 8.93 -1.39
CA MET A 132 -2.08 8.78 -2.80
C MET A 132 -1.68 7.41 -3.35
N SER A 133 -0.46 6.94 -3.08
CA SER A 133 0.04 5.65 -3.56
C SER A 133 -0.79 4.47 -3.01
N LYS A 134 -1.16 4.51 -1.72
CA LYS A 134 -1.97 3.47 -1.08
C LYS A 134 -3.43 3.52 -1.55
N GLN A 135 -4.01 4.71 -1.65
CA GLN A 135 -5.37 4.89 -2.14
C GLN A 135 -5.49 4.50 -3.63
N ALA A 136 -4.49 4.82 -4.44
CA ALA A 136 -4.41 4.44 -5.85
C ALA A 136 -4.48 2.91 -6.04
N GLU A 137 -3.72 2.17 -5.23
CA GLU A 137 -3.73 0.71 -5.24
C GLU A 137 -5.10 0.14 -4.87
N ILE A 138 -5.77 0.71 -3.85
CA ILE A 138 -7.13 0.32 -3.49
C ILE A 138 -8.10 0.57 -4.64
N ARG A 139 -8.09 1.78 -5.22
CA ARG A 139 -8.98 2.15 -6.32
C ARG A 139 -8.80 1.22 -7.52
N TRP A 140 -7.55 0.96 -7.89
CA TRP A 140 -7.24 0.06 -9.00
C TRP A 140 -7.62 -1.40 -8.70
N GLN A 141 -7.09 -1.99 -7.63
CA GLN A 141 -7.19 -3.44 -7.40
C GLN A 141 -8.50 -3.89 -6.76
N ARG A 142 -9.14 -3.01 -5.98
CA ARG A 142 -10.29 -3.38 -5.13
C ARG A 142 -11.59 -2.73 -5.59
N LEU A 143 -11.51 -1.54 -6.17
CA LEU A 143 -12.69 -0.80 -6.66
C LEU A 143 -12.77 -0.77 -8.19
N SER A 144 -11.80 -1.37 -8.89
CA SER A 144 -11.72 -1.40 -10.36
C SER A 144 -11.71 -0.02 -11.05
N ASP A 145 -11.34 1.02 -10.31
CA ASP A 145 -11.16 2.38 -10.81
C ASP A 145 -9.69 2.61 -11.20
N VAL A 146 -9.35 2.09 -12.38
CA VAL A 146 -8.00 2.15 -12.96
C VAL A 146 -7.57 3.60 -13.25
N GLU A 147 -8.49 4.42 -13.74
CA GLU A 147 -8.19 5.79 -14.19
C GLU A 147 -7.82 6.68 -13.00
N SER A 148 -8.64 6.69 -11.95
CA SER A 148 -8.30 7.42 -10.72
C SER A 148 -7.00 6.89 -10.12
N GLY A 149 -6.83 5.57 -10.04
CA GLY A 149 -5.60 4.97 -9.51
C GLY A 149 -4.35 5.45 -10.25
N ARG A 150 -4.39 5.47 -11.59
CA ARG A 150 -3.29 5.97 -12.42
C ARG A 150 -2.97 7.45 -12.15
N GLU A 151 -3.97 8.32 -12.14
CA GLU A 151 -3.74 9.75 -11.92
C GLU A 151 -3.18 10.03 -10.51
N MET A 152 -3.62 9.26 -9.53
CA MET A 152 -3.09 9.35 -8.17
C MET A 152 -1.63 8.90 -8.06
N PHE A 153 -1.21 7.83 -8.76
CA PHE A 153 0.20 7.46 -8.82
C PHE A 153 1.06 8.55 -9.48
N LYS A 154 0.59 9.13 -10.58
CA LYS A 154 1.27 10.26 -11.23
C LYS A 154 1.48 11.41 -10.27
N GLU A 155 0.43 11.79 -9.54
CA GLU A 155 0.51 12.90 -8.60
C GLU A 155 1.42 12.57 -7.41
N ALA A 156 1.36 11.35 -6.86
CA ALA A 156 2.27 10.91 -5.81
C ALA A 156 3.74 11.04 -6.22
N VAL A 157 4.08 10.61 -7.45
CA VAL A 157 5.42 10.77 -8.01
C VAL A 157 5.80 12.25 -8.12
N ARG A 158 4.91 13.11 -8.63
CA ARG A 158 5.16 14.55 -8.72
C ARG A 158 5.48 15.16 -7.36
N GLN A 159 4.76 14.77 -6.31
CA GLN A 159 5.03 15.25 -4.96
C GLN A 159 6.43 14.88 -4.50
N LEU A 160 6.85 13.62 -4.71
CA LEU A 160 8.16 13.11 -4.29
C LEU A 160 9.33 13.71 -5.08
N ILE A 161 9.17 13.92 -6.39
CA ILE A 161 10.24 14.50 -7.23
C ILE A 161 10.29 16.04 -7.18
N SER A 162 9.24 16.69 -6.66
CA SER A 162 9.21 18.15 -6.49
C SER A 162 10.17 18.66 -5.40
N GLU A 163 10.85 17.75 -4.71
CA GLU A 163 11.85 18.06 -3.71
C GLU A 163 13.11 18.62 -4.39
N THR A 164 13.42 19.89 -4.10
CA THR A 164 14.52 20.60 -4.75
C THR A 164 15.88 20.16 -4.24
N ASN A 165 15.93 19.53 -3.06
CA ASN A 165 17.15 18.97 -2.51
C ASN A 165 17.19 17.45 -2.75
N PRO A 166 18.07 16.93 -3.62
CA PRO A 166 18.21 15.49 -3.86
C PRO A 166 18.51 14.66 -2.60
N GLU A 167 18.99 15.28 -1.52
CA GLU A 167 19.18 14.60 -0.24
C GLU A 167 17.88 14.30 0.50
N ASN A 168 16.83 15.08 0.25
CA ASN A 168 15.54 14.96 0.92
C ASN A 168 14.55 14.05 0.16
N VAL A 169 14.92 13.56 -1.02
CA VAL A 169 14.06 12.68 -1.81
C VAL A 169 13.94 11.33 -1.10
N ASP A 170 12.70 10.97 -0.74
CA ASP A 170 12.39 9.63 -0.24
C ASP A 170 12.36 8.62 -1.40
N PHE A 171 13.56 8.15 -1.74
CA PHE A 171 13.75 7.14 -2.78
C PHE A 171 13.02 5.82 -2.50
N THR A 172 12.79 5.48 -1.22
CA THR A 172 12.10 4.24 -0.86
C THR A 172 10.62 4.30 -1.23
N THR A 173 9.94 5.38 -0.85
CA THR A 173 8.53 5.61 -1.22
C THR A 173 8.39 5.84 -2.73
N LEU A 174 9.35 6.54 -3.35
CA LEU A 174 9.36 6.76 -4.80
C LEU A 174 9.45 5.44 -5.57
N ALA A 175 10.37 4.56 -5.19
CA ALA A 175 10.51 3.23 -5.78
C ALA A 175 9.24 2.40 -5.64
N VAL A 176 8.66 2.34 -4.43
CA VAL A 176 7.41 1.58 -4.19
C VAL A 176 6.26 2.13 -5.04
N THR A 177 6.17 3.46 -5.17
CA THR A 177 5.13 4.12 -5.97
C THR A 177 5.28 3.80 -7.47
N TYR A 178 6.51 3.87 -8.01
CA TYR A 178 6.78 3.45 -9.38
C TYR A 178 6.49 1.97 -9.61
N MET A 179 6.86 1.08 -8.67
CA MET A 179 6.55 -0.35 -8.77
C MET A 179 5.04 -0.61 -8.87
N LYS A 180 4.24 0.04 -8.02
CA LYS A 180 2.79 -0.14 -8.03
C LYS A 180 2.15 0.44 -9.28
N TRP A 181 2.60 1.60 -9.73
CA TRP A 181 2.12 2.18 -10.98
C TRP A 181 2.53 1.33 -12.20
N GLY A 182 3.77 0.83 -12.23
CA GLY A 182 4.22 -0.10 -13.27
C GLY A 182 3.38 -1.38 -13.31
N ALA A 183 3.04 -1.93 -12.15
CA ALA A 183 2.13 -3.08 -12.06
C ALA A 183 0.72 -2.76 -12.57
N LEU A 184 0.21 -1.54 -12.32
CA LEU A 184 -1.05 -1.07 -12.89
C LEU A 184 -0.98 -1.05 -14.41
N GLU A 185 0.02 -0.38 -14.99
CA GLU A 185 0.18 -0.30 -16.45
C GLU A 185 0.37 -1.70 -17.08
N HIS A 186 1.09 -2.59 -16.41
CA HIS A 186 1.26 -3.98 -16.84
C HIS A 186 -0.09 -4.71 -16.90
N SER A 187 -0.92 -4.58 -15.87
CA SER A 187 -2.21 -5.27 -15.77
C SER A 187 -3.22 -4.93 -16.88
N ILE A 188 -3.05 -3.77 -17.51
CA ILE A 188 -3.88 -3.30 -18.63
C ILE A 188 -3.15 -3.43 -19.98
N ALA A 189 -2.09 -4.25 -20.03
CA ALA A 189 -1.26 -4.52 -21.20
C ALA A 189 -0.50 -3.30 -21.77
N ASN A 190 -0.31 -2.24 -20.99
CA ASN A 190 0.55 -1.11 -21.36
C ASN A 190 2.02 -1.41 -21.00
N LEU A 191 2.55 -2.46 -21.62
CA LEU A 191 3.85 -3.05 -21.26
C LEU A 191 5.03 -2.08 -21.42
N ARG A 192 4.97 -1.17 -22.40
CA ARG A 192 6.02 -0.14 -22.59
C ARG A 192 6.06 0.85 -21.44
N ALA A 193 4.90 1.36 -21.01
CA ALA A 193 4.86 2.26 -19.86
C ALA A 193 5.27 1.53 -18.58
N ALA A 194 4.84 0.27 -18.41
CA ALA A 194 5.26 -0.55 -17.29
C ALA A 194 6.79 -0.74 -17.25
N ALA A 195 7.44 -0.99 -18.38
CA ALA A 195 8.90 -1.11 -18.48
C ALA A 195 9.64 0.17 -18.08
N GLU A 196 9.17 1.34 -18.53
CA GLU A 196 9.78 2.61 -18.10
C GLU A 196 9.57 2.86 -16.61
N LEU A 197 8.38 2.54 -16.06
CA LEU A 197 8.10 2.68 -14.64
C LEU A 197 8.93 1.73 -13.77
N PHE A 198 9.10 0.47 -14.16
CA PHE A 198 9.98 -0.47 -13.44
C PHE A 198 11.45 -0.10 -13.54
N LYS A 199 11.87 0.53 -14.65
CA LYS A 199 13.20 1.12 -14.76
C LYS A 199 13.37 2.28 -13.78
N CYS A 200 12.45 3.24 -13.73
CA CYS A 200 12.48 4.32 -12.75
C CYS A 200 12.44 3.81 -11.30
N ALA A 201 11.69 2.74 -11.03
CA ALA A 201 11.69 2.09 -9.72
C ALA A 201 13.06 1.52 -9.36
N THR A 202 13.74 0.88 -10.33
CA THR A 202 15.09 0.32 -10.14
C THR A 202 16.10 1.40 -9.84
N GLU A 203 16.11 2.48 -10.63
CA GLU A 203 16.99 3.64 -10.39
C GLU A 203 16.75 4.27 -9.01
N ALA A 204 15.49 4.38 -8.59
CA ALA A 204 15.16 4.88 -7.25
C ALA A 204 15.68 3.94 -6.14
N ARG A 205 15.56 2.61 -6.29
CA ARG A 205 16.09 1.66 -5.30
C ARG A 205 17.61 1.64 -5.25
N GLU A 206 18.28 1.78 -6.39
CA GLU A 206 19.75 1.87 -6.42
C GLU A 206 20.24 3.11 -5.66
N ASN A 207 19.58 4.26 -5.84
CA ASN A 207 19.85 5.45 -5.05
C ASN A 207 19.57 5.24 -3.55
N ALA A 208 18.45 4.60 -3.20
CA ALA A 208 18.15 4.25 -1.82
C ALA A 208 19.21 3.31 -1.19
N PHE A 209 19.69 2.33 -1.96
CA PHE A 209 20.69 1.37 -1.54
C PHE A 209 22.04 2.02 -1.26
N VAL A 210 22.50 2.92 -2.14
CA VAL A 210 23.74 3.69 -1.93
C VAL A 210 23.67 4.53 -0.64
N LYS A 211 22.47 5.02 -0.29
CA LYS A 211 22.21 5.75 0.95
C LYS A 211 21.93 4.87 2.18
N GLY A 212 21.95 3.54 2.03
CA GLY A 212 21.65 2.59 3.11
C GLY A 212 20.18 2.60 3.56
N MET A 213 19.27 3.07 2.72
CA MET A 213 17.83 3.18 3.02
C MET A 213 17.03 1.93 2.63
N CYS A 214 17.59 1.04 1.81
CA CYS A 214 17.01 -0.26 1.49
C CYS A 214 18.09 -1.34 1.42
N ASP A 215 17.68 -2.60 1.40
CA ASP A 215 18.58 -3.73 1.20
C ASP A 215 18.80 -4.03 -0.30
N GLY A 216 19.74 -4.93 -0.58
CA GLY A 216 20.01 -5.38 -1.94
C GLY A 216 18.88 -6.25 -2.52
N GLU A 217 18.07 -6.87 -1.67
CA GLU A 217 16.93 -7.69 -2.12
C GLU A 217 15.83 -6.83 -2.75
N ASP A 218 15.63 -5.62 -2.26
CA ASP A 218 14.70 -4.67 -2.86
C ASP A 218 15.19 -4.23 -4.25
N VAL A 219 16.48 -3.95 -4.42
CA VAL A 219 17.07 -3.62 -5.74
C VAL A 219 16.87 -4.80 -6.72
N VAL A 220 17.14 -6.02 -6.25
CA VAL A 220 16.92 -7.25 -7.02
C VAL A 220 15.46 -7.41 -7.42
N ALA A 221 14.52 -7.14 -6.51
CA ALA A 221 13.10 -7.27 -6.80
C ALA A 221 12.61 -6.30 -7.89
N SER A 222 13.16 -5.09 -7.99
CA SER A 222 12.79 -4.15 -9.06
C SER A 222 13.41 -4.54 -10.40
N ARG A 223 14.67 -5.01 -10.38
CA ARG A 223 15.33 -5.54 -11.59
C ARG A 223 14.59 -6.76 -12.12
N PHE A 224 14.13 -7.64 -11.24
CA PHE A 224 13.33 -8.81 -11.62
C PHE A 224 12.01 -8.41 -12.30
N ALA A 225 11.30 -7.41 -11.76
CA ALA A 225 10.08 -6.89 -12.39
C ALA A 225 10.35 -6.27 -13.77
N LEU A 226 11.42 -5.49 -13.90
CA LEU A 226 11.86 -4.94 -15.18
C LEU A 226 12.20 -6.05 -16.19
N ALA A 227 12.95 -7.07 -15.79
CA ALA A 227 13.31 -8.18 -16.65
C ALA A 227 12.07 -8.94 -17.15
N ASN A 228 11.11 -9.23 -16.27
CA ASN A 228 9.86 -9.90 -16.66
C ASN A 228 9.06 -9.11 -17.70
N VAL A 229 8.88 -7.80 -17.52
CA VAL A 229 8.14 -7.02 -18.53
C VAL A 229 8.90 -6.92 -19.86
N ARG A 230 10.24 -6.97 -19.83
CA ARG A 230 11.06 -7.04 -21.06
C ARG A 230 10.85 -8.37 -21.78
N VAL A 231 10.70 -9.48 -21.07
CA VAL A 231 10.25 -10.76 -21.66
C VAL A 231 8.87 -10.61 -22.29
N ASP A 232 7.91 -10.00 -21.59
CA ASP A 232 6.54 -9.81 -22.11
C ASP A 232 6.51 -8.89 -23.36
N LEU A 233 7.47 -7.98 -23.49
CA LEU A 233 7.70 -7.15 -24.69
C LEU A 233 8.40 -7.90 -25.84
N GLY A 234 8.88 -9.12 -25.61
CA GLY A 234 9.69 -9.89 -26.56
C GLY A 234 11.17 -9.43 -26.62
N GLU A 235 11.61 -8.60 -25.68
CA GLU A 235 12.97 -8.06 -25.59
C GLU A 235 13.90 -9.02 -24.83
N ASN A 236 13.90 -10.30 -25.25
CA ASN A 236 14.53 -11.41 -24.55
C ASN A 236 16.02 -11.20 -24.24
N LYS A 237 16.78 -10.57 -25.14
CA LYS A 237 18.21 -10.28 -24.90
C LYS A 237 18.42 -9.32 -23.73
N ALA A 238 17.62 -8.24 -23.68
CA ALA A 238 17.69 -7.27 -22.59
C ALA A 238 17.23 -7.89 -21.27
N ALA A 239 16.21 -8.75 -21.30
CA ALA A 239 15.77 -9.51 -20.13
C ALA A 239 16.86 -10.47 -19.62
N GLU A 240 17.54 -11.18 -20.53
CA GLU A 240 18.62 -12.12 -20.23
C GLU A 240 19.82 -11.43 -19.56
N GLU A 241 20.22 -10.26 -20.05
CA GLU A 241 21.24 -9.41 -19.43
C GLU A 241 20.86 -9.06 -17.98
N LEU A 242 19.63 -8.56 -17.76
CA LEU A 242 19.14 -8.22 -16.43
C LEU A 242 19.10 -9.41 -15.47
N PHE A 243 18.67 -10.58 -15.92
CA PHE A 243 18.66 -11.78 -15.08
C PHE A 243 20.08 -12.26 -14.75
N ARG A 244 21.05 -12.14 -15.65
CA ARG A 244 22.45 -12.45 -15.34
C ARG A 244 23.02 -11.53 -14.28
N GLU A 245 22.86 -10.21 -14.47
CA GLU A 245 23.33 -9.21 -13.49
C GLU A 245 22.71 -9.44 -12.11
N LEU A 246 21.43 -9.82 -12.06
CA LEU A 246 20.72 -10.16 -10.83
C LEU A 246 21.35 -11.37 -10.13
N LEU A 247 21.69 -12.43 -10.86
CA LEU A 247 22.28 -13.64 -10.30
C LEU A 247 23.72 -13.43 -9.80
N GLU A 248 24.47 -12.56 -10.46
CA GLU A 248 25.82 -12.16 -10.06
C GLU A 248 25.83 -11.28 -8.80
N THR A 249 24.80 -10.42 -8.63
CA THR A 249 24.71 -9.49 -7.50
C THR A 249 24.12 -10.12 -6.24
N LEU A 250 23.33 -11.18 -6.36
CA LEU A 250 22.80 -11.91 -5.20
C LEU A 250 23.91 -12.70 -4.48
N PRO A 251 24.04 -12.58 -3.14
CA PRO A 251 24.97 -13.41 -2.37
C PRO A 251 24.68 -14.91 -2.54
N GLN A 252 25.66 -15.78 -2.32
CA GLN A 252 25.53 -17.22 -2.50
C GLN A 252 25.29 -17.97 -1.18
N GLY A 253 24.49 -19.04 -1.24
CA GLY A 253 24.28 -19.97 -0.12
C GLY A 253 23.50 -19.37 1.05
N ASP A 254 23.95 -19.69 2.28
CA ASP A 254 23.25 -19.40 3.54
C ASP A 254 23.08 -17.91 3.88
N GLN A 255 23.60 -17.01 3.05
CA GLN A 255 23.49 -15.56 3.21
C GLN A 255 22.21 -14.96 2.63
N LEU A 256 21.43 -15.73 1.86
CA LEU A 256 20.15 -15.27 1.30
C LEU A 256 19.00 -15.51 2.27
N THR A 257 18.08 -14.54 2.37
CA THR A 257 16.79 -14.79 3.00
C THR A 257 15.96 -15.78 2.16
N ALA A 258 14.84 -16.27 2.71
CA ALA A 258 13.89 -17.06 1.94
C ALA A 258 13.39 -16.33 0.68
N ARG A 259 13.21 -15.00 0.76
CA ARG A 259 12.82 -14.15 -0.37
C ARG A 259 13.93 -14.09 -1.42
N GLY A 260 15.17 -13.85 -1.00
CA GLY A 260 16.34 -13.85 -1.88
C GLY A 260 16.53 -15.17 -2.63
N ASN A 261 16.39 -16.30 -1.93
CA ASN A 261 16.47 -17.63 -2.53
C ASN A 261 15.37 -17.88 -3.57
N ALA A 262 14.13 -17.49 -3.27
CA ALA A 262 13.02 -17.61 -4.22
C ALA A 262 13.26 -16.76 -5.48
N MET A 263 13.74 -15.52 -5.34
CA MET A 263 14.04 -14.65 -6.48
C MET A 263 15.17 -15.21 -7.36
N ARG A 264 16.23 -15.77 -6.76
CA ARG A 264 17.27 -16.47 -7.52
C ARG A 264 16.70 -17.64 -8.33
N GLN A 265 15.93 -18.51 -7.68
CA GLN A 265 15.34 -19.68 -8.34
C GLN A 265 14.47 -19.26 -9.53
N MET A 266 13.62 -18.24 -9.36
CA MET A 266 12.77 -17.72 -10.43
C MET A 266 13.59 -17.10 -11.56
N ALA A 267 14.69 -16.40 -11.26
CA ALA A 267 15.56 -15.81 -12.29
C ALA A 267 16.28 -16.89 -13.12
N GLU A 268 16.77 -17.95 -12.47
CA GLU A 268 17.36 -19.10 -13.16
C GLU A 268 16.34 -19.82 -14.05
N GLU A 269 15.10 -19.98 -13.58
CA GLU A 269 14.00 -20.57 -14.36
C GLU A 269 13.66 -19.72 -15.58
N ARG A 270 13.49 -18.40 -15.40
CA ARG A 270 13.23 -17.49 -16.52
C ARG A 270 14.35 -17.46 -17.54
N LEU A 271 15.61 -17.51 -17.10
CA LEU A 271 16.74 -17.64 -18.02
C LEU A 271 16.63 -18.93 -18.83
N ARG A 272 16.34 -20.08 -18.21
CA ARG A 272 16.16 -21.34 -18.95
C ARG A 272 15.06 -21.21 -20.00
N ASP A 273 13.91 -20.63 -19.64
CA ASP A 273 12.77 -20.45 -20.56
C ASP A 273 13.09 -19.54 -21.76
N ILE A 274 13.86 -18.48 -21.55
CA ILE A 274 14.31 -17.59 -22.63
C ILE A 274 15.20 -18.36 -23.62
N HIS A 275 16.12 -19.19 -23.10
CA HIS A 275 17.03 -19.97 -23.94
C HIS A 275 16.29 -21.07 -24.72
N THR A 276 15.34 -21.78 -24.10
CA THR A 276 14.53 -22.82 -24.78
C THR A 276 13.64 -22.22 -25.87
N SER A 277 12.97 -21.10 -25.58
CA SER A 277 12.14 -20.39 -26.56
C SER A 277 12.96 -19.88 -27.75
N SER A 278 14.22 -19.46 -27.50
CA SER A 278 15.14 -19.03 -28.57
C SER A 278 15.64 -20.18 -29.44
N THR A 279 15.77 -21.39 -28.89
CA THR A 279 16.15 -22.58 -29.68
C THR A 279 15.02 -23.14 -30.54
N GLU A 280 13.76 -23.02 -30.10
CA GLU A 280 12.60 -23.50 -30.88
C GLU A 280 12.27 -22.61 -32.08
N LEU A 281 12.58 -21.31 -32.02
CA LEU A 281 12.39 -20.36 -33.14
C LEU A 281 13.47 -20.46 -34.22
N ASN A 282 14.51 -21.26 -34.01
CA ASN A 282 15.61 -21.43 -34.96
C ASN A 282 16.00 -22.92 -35.09
N PRO A 283 15.10 -23.78 -35.59
CA PRO A 283 15.44 -25.17 -35.87
C PRO A 283 16.44 -25.18 -37.03
N ARG A 284 17.60 -25.78 -36.79
CA ARG A 284 18.65 -25.99 -37.81
C ARG A 284 18.11 -26.70 -39.04
#